data_AF-A0A813EGS7-F1
#
_entry.id   AF-A0A813EGS7-F1
#
_cell.length_a   1.000
_cell.length_b   1.000
_cell.length_c   1.000
_cell.angle_alpha   90.00
_cell.angle_beta   90.00
_cell.angle_gamma   90.00
#
_symmetry.space_group_name_H-M   'P 1'
#
loop_
_entity.id
_entity.type
_entity.pdbx_description
1 polymer ?
#
loop_
_entity_poly.entity_id
_entity_poly.type
_entity_poly.pdbx_seq_one_letter_code
_entity_poly.pdbx_strand_id
1 'polypeptide(L)'
;MAEYDWLRDGVRVQFKSSQMQFNKDGWQVRFRNVKLNKENPALSPFDDLLLGLYTPRGIFLYRHDLKLGLSTDGIRTEISGCQITVNGPRRAPWPEALDVILEKMDGSGCTRLVFFSLGDAMLSELAFESRKGKVPRTYLGLPLADVSESARGKCLHDLVKAVDIVLNPACTILEADTRGWFRGQCRVECRSAQLYWHKTKRCWEFMFKSIKFQASGIRESTTMGELLLALYTPRGIYIYRHDLQFGISKVGVQTAVLGHKIEVNGPKHVEDWQVALVAILQKFDANTNGCQCLAFIPFRRMEGWSSNELALAEPVQD
;
A
#
# COMPACT_ATOMS: atom_id res chain seq x y z
N MET A 1 -2.53 -16.03 -16.61
CA MET A 1 -1.35 -15.75 -15.76
C MET A 1 -0.24 -16.69 -16.18
N ALA A 2 1.01 -16.22 -16.23
CA ALA A 2 2.13 -17.07 -16.63
C ALA A 2 2.31 -18.27 -15.69
N GLU A 3 2.81 -19.36 -16.24
CA GLU A 3 3.04 -20.65 -15.57
C GLU A 3 4.32 -20.64 -14.72
N TYR A 4 5.34 -19.91 -15.20
CA TYR A 4 6.61 -19.62 -14.55
C TYR A 4 6.87 -18.10 -14.61
N ASP A 5 7.88 -17.61 -13.88
CA ASP A 5 8.16 -16.18 -13.75
C ASP A 5 9.19 -15.69 -14.80
N TRP A 6 10.21 -16.50 -15.13
CA TRP A 6 11.12 -16.24 -16.26
C TRP A 6 11.78 -17.51 -16.82
N LEU A 7 12.43 -17.39 -17.99
CA LEU A 7 13.24 -18.44 -18.62
C LEU A 7 14.72 -18.08 -18.52
N ARG A 8 15.57 -18.99 -18.04
CA ARG A 8 17.03 -18.83 -17.93
C ARG A 8 17.70 -20.01 -18.62
N ASP A 9 18.37 -19.78 -19.74
CA ASP A 9 19.10 -20.82 -20.48
C ASP A 9 18.23 -22.05 -20.81
N GLY A 10 16.97 -21.82 -21.17
CA GLY A 10 15.99 -22.88 -21.42
C GLY A 10 15.34 -23.48 -20.17
N VAL A 11 15.79 -23.12 -18.96
CA VAL A 11 15.21 -23.54 -17.68
C VAL A 11 14.09 -22.59 -17.29
N ARG A 12 12.88 -23.11 -17.10
CA ARG A 12 11.72 -22.36 -16.60
C ARG A 12 11.85 -22.19 -15.09
N VAL A 13 11.86 -20.94 -14.62
CA VAL A 13 12.06 -20.65 -13.20
C VAL A 13 10.79 -20.06 -12.62
N GLN A 14 10.33 -20.65 -11.51
CA GLN A 14 9.34 -20.04 -10.63
C GLN A 14 10.05 -19.46 -9.41
N PHE A 15 9.66 -18.25 -9.00
CA PHE A 15 10.16 -17.58 -7.82
C PHE A 15 9.04 -17.24 -6.86
N LYS A 16 9.27 -17.54 -5.59
CA LYS A 16 8.39 -17.11 -4.50
C LYS A 16 9.21 -16.43 -3.43
N SER A 17 8.65 -15.40 -2.84
CA SER A 17 9.22 -14.78 -1.66
C SER A 17 8.29 -14.92 -0.45
N SER A 18 8.88 -14.89 0.74
CA SER A 18 8.15 -14.85 2.00
C SER A 18 8.94 -14.07 3.02
N GLN A 19 8.23 -13.36 3.88
CA GLN A 19 8.80 -12.72 5.06
C GLN A 19 8.65 -13.66 6.25
N MET A 20 9.71 -13.78 7.05
CA MET A 20 9.66 -14.44 8.34
C MET A 20 8.64 -13.76 9.24
N GLN A 21 7.68 -14.53 9.75
CA GLN A 21 6.54 -14.02 10.51
C GLN A 21 6.33 -14.85 11.76
N PHE A 22 5.87 -14.22 12.83
CA PHE A 22 5.47 -14.88 14.06
C PHE A 22 3.96 -15.17 14.01
N ASN A 23 3.58 -16.40 14.34
CA ASN A 23 2.18 -16.80 14.52
C ASN A 23 1.98 -17.40 15.93
N LYS A 24 0.78 -17.94 16.20
CA LYS A 24 0.45 -18.57 17.49
C LYS A 24 1.35 -19.74 17.88
N ASP A 25 1.97 -20.41 16.90
CA ASP A 25 2.78 -21.61 17.07
C ASP A 25 4.30 -21.30 17.07
N GLY A 26 4.70 -20.11 16.62
CA GLY A 26 6.10 -19.65 16.61
C GLY A 26 6.48 -18.89 15.33
N TRP A 27 7.78 -18.72 15.13
CA TRP A 27 8.31 -18.15 13.89
C TRP A 27 8.25 -19.16 12.75
N GLN A 28 7.83 -18.69 11.58
CA GLN A 28 7.76 -19.51 10.37
C GLN A 28 8.01 -18.68 9.12
N VAL A 29 8.28 -19.36 8.02
CA VAL A 29 8.31 -18.80 6.67
C VAL A 29 7.31 -19.55 5.81
N ARG A 30 6.50 -18.83 5.03
CA ARG A 30 5.37 -19.42 4.31
C ARG A 30 5.30 -18.90 2.88
N PHE A 31 5.59 -19.78 1.93
CA PHE A 31 5.48 -19.50 0.51
C PHE A 31 4.14 -20.05 0.01
N ARG A 32 3.39 -19.25 -0.74
CA ARG A 32 2.05 -19.59 -1.22
C ARG A 32 2.01 -19.63 -2.75
N ASN A 33 1.00 -20.31 -3.28
CA ASN A 33 0.70 -20.40 -4.71
C ASN A 33 1.89 -20.96 -5.51
N VAL A 34 2.57 -21.97 -4.97
CA VAL A 34 3.62 -22.73 -5.67
C VAL A 34 2.92 -23.70 -6.62
N LYS A 35 3.11 -23.54 -7.93
CA LYS A 35 2.40 -24.37 -8.92
C LYS A 35 3.12 -25.70 -9.14
N LEU A 36 3.15 -26.55 -8.13
CA LEU A 36 3.82 -27.86 -8.19
C LEU A 36 2.82 -28.95 -8.59
N ASN A 37 3.18 -29.76 -9.59
CA ASN A 37 2.48 -31.02 -9.82
C ASN A 37 3.02 -32.06 -8.82
N LYS A 38 2.22 -32.40 -7.81
CA LYS A 38 2.64 -33.34 -6.74
C LYS A 38 2.76 -34.79 -7.21
N GLU A 39 1.92 -35.20 -8.17
CA GLU A 39 1.92 -36.57 -8.69
C GLU A 39 3.15 -36.82 -9.56
N ASN A 40 3.53 -35.81 -10.35
CA ASN A 40 4.72 -35.85 -11.16
C ASN A 40 5.41 -34.47 -11.17
N PRO A 41 6.39 -34.24 -10.28
CA PRO A 41 7.14 -32.99 -10.24
C PRO A 41 7.76 -32.60 -11.58
N ALA A 42 8.10 -33.56 -12.44
CA ALA A 42 8.64 -33.31 -13.78
C ALA A 42 7.63 -32.68 -14.75
N LEU A 43 6.32 -32.82 -14.47
CA LEU A 43 5.23 -32.15 -15.19
C LEU A 43 4.88 -30.79 -14.58
N SER A 44 5.68 -30.29 -13.63
CA SER A 44 5.46 -28.94 -13.11
C SER A 44 5.71 -27.90 -14.23
N PRO A 45 4.98 -26.76 -14.21
CA PRO A 45 5.16 -25.66 -15.15
C PRO A 45 6.53 -24.98 -15.10
N PHE A 46 7.39 -25.38 -14.16
CA PHE A 46 8.74 -24.89 -13.97
C PHE A 46 9.70 -26.05 -13.73
N ASP A 47 10.96 -25.81 -14.05
CA ASP A 47 12.06 -26.75 -13.84
C ASP A 47 12.81 -26.42 -12.54
N ASP A 48 12.90 -25.13 -12.19
CA ASP A 48 13.52 -24.63 -10.96
C ASP A 48 12.52 -23.85 -10.10
N LEU A 49 12.54 -24.08 -8.78
CA LEU A 49 11.85 -23.26 -7.80
C LEU A 49 12.86 -22.49 -6.94
N LEU A 50 12.85 -21.17 -7.05
CA LEU A 50 13.64 -20.28 -6.23
C LEU A 50 12.80 -19.66 -5.10
N LEU A 51 13.34 -19.65 -3.89
CA LEU A 51 12.69 -19.10 -2.70
C LEU A 51 13.52 -17.94 -2.13
N GLY A 52 12.92 -16.75 -2.08
CA GLY A 52 13.46 -15.57 -1.42
C GLY A 52 12.91 -15.42 0.00
N LEU A 53 13.76 -15.66 0.99
CA LEU A 53 13.41 -15.58 2.41
C LEU A 53 13.88 -14.22 2.98
N TYR A 54 12.94 -13.32 3.27
CA TYR A 54 13.19 -12.03 3.92
C TYR A 54 13.13 -12.14 5.44
N THR A 55 14.20 -11.74 6.13
CA THR A 55 14.39 -11.89 7.59
C THR A 55 15.00 -10.62 8.18
N PRO A 56 14.99 -10.47 9.52
CA PRO A 56 15.70 -9.35 10.15
C PRO A 56 17.22 -9.35 9.92
N ARG A 57 17.85 -10.49 9.58
CA ARG A 57 19.29 -10.53 9.20
C ARG A 57 19.54 -10.10 7.75
N GLY A 58 18.55 -10.27 6.85
CA GLY A 58 18.73 -10.06 5.42
C GLY A 58 17.85 -10.98 4.57
N ILE A 59 18.21 -11.12 3.29
CA ILE A 59 17.51 -11.94 2.31
C ILE A 59 18.35 -13.18 1.98
N PHE A 60 17.79 -14.35 2.19
CA PHE A 60 18.37 -15.62 1.74
C PHE A 60 17.68 -16.07 0.45
N LEU A 61 18.45 -16.43 -0.56
CA LEU A 61 17.94 -17.03 -1.79
C LEU A 61 18.28 -18.51 -1.83
N TYR A 62 17.27 -19.34 -2.01
CA TYR A 62 17.40 -20.80 -2.08
C TYR A 62 16.89 -21.35 -3.41
N ARG A 63 17.55 -22.37 -3.93
CA ARG A 63 16.92 -23.33 -4.85
C ARG A 63 16.27 -24.44 -4.00
N HIS A 64 14.98 -24.61 -4.13
CA HIS A 64 14.20 -25.57 -3.33
C HIS A 64 14.30 -26.99 -3.89
N ASP A 65 14.22 -27.99 -3.00
CA ASP A 65 14.31 -29.43 -3.33
C ASP A 65 12.98 -30.05 -3.83
N LEU A 66 11.91 -29.24 -3.87
CA LEU A 66 10.53 -29.63 -4.18
C LEU A 66 9.94 -30.69 -3.22
N LYS A 67 10.48 -30.82 -2.00
CA LYS A 67 10.04 -31.77 -0.98
C LYS A 67 9.81 -31.10 0.37
N LEU A 68 10.77 -30.31 0.86
CA LEU A 68 10.73 -29.73 2.19
C LEU A 68 9.51 -28.84 2.38
N GLY A 69 8.85 -29.00 3.53
CA GLY A 69 7.81 -28.08 3.99
C GLY A 69 6.55 -28.01 3.12
N LEU A 70 6.42 -28.85 2.10
CA LEU A 70 5.21 -28.92 1.28
C LEU A 70 4.05 -29.41 2.13
N SER A 71 3.00 -28.60 2.21
CA SER A 71 1.77 -28.99 2.88
C SER A 71 1.15 -30.17 2.15
N THR A 72 0.93 -31.29 2.85
CA THR A 72 0.08 -32.41 2.37
C THR A 72 -1.37 -31.95 2.29
N ASP A 73 -1.77 -31.10 3.25
CA ASP A 73 -3.13 -30.62 3.42
C ASP A 73 -3.35 -29.42 2.50
N GLY A 74 -4.18 -29.61 1.49
CA GLY A 74 -4.55 -28.56 0.54
C GLY A 74 -3.98 -28.78 -0.85
N ILE A 75 -4.58 -29.72 -1.59
CA ILE A 75 -4.80 -29.49 -3.03
C ILE A 75 -5.87 -28.41 -3.09
N ARG A 76 -5.50 -27.14 -2.89
CA ARG A 76 -6.44 -26.04 -3.10
C ARG A 76 -6.54 -25.78 -4.60
N THR A 77 -7.14 -26.73 -5.31
CA THR A 77 -7.44 -26.68 -6.76
C THR A 77 -6.23 -26.39 -7.65
N GLU A 78 -6.33 -26.64 -8.96
CA GLU A 78 -5.30 -26.18 -9.92
C GLU A 78 -5.06 -24.66 -9.84
N ILE A 79 -6.02 -23.93 -9.27
CA ILE A 79 -6.07 -22.48 -9.25
C ILE A 79 -5.23 -21.89 -8.10
N SER A 80 -5.16 -22.53 -6.92
CA SER A 80 -4.50 -21.91 -5.75
C SER A 80 -3.09 -22.44 -5.48
N GLY A 81 -2.68 -23.56 -6.07
CA GLY A 81 -1.34 -24.14 -5.92
C GLY A 81 -1.01 -24.65 -4.50
N CYS A 82 0.23 -25.08 -4.31
CA CYS A 82 0.78 -25.61 -3.07
C CYS A 82 1.30 -24.52 -2.13
N GLN A 83 1.41 -24.85 -0.84
CA GLN A 83 2.06 -24.04 0.18
C GLN A 83 3.32 -24.74 0.69
N ILE A 84 4.41 -24.00 0.82
CA ILE A 84 5.64 -24.45 1.51
C ILE A 84 5.72 -23.70 2.84
N THR A 85 5.89 -24.43 3.94
CA THR A 85 6.04 -23.86 5.29
C THR A 85 7.22 -24.49 6.00
N VAL A 86 8.14 -23.65 6.48
CA VAL A 86 9.25 -24.10 7.34
C VAL A 86 9.12 -23.38 8.67
N ASN A 87 8.99 -24.17 9.74
CA ASN A 87 8.74 -23.67 11.10
C ASN A 87 10.04 -23.68 11.91
N GLY A 88 10.27 -22.61 12.66
CA GLY A 88 11.25 -22.59 13.74
C GLY A 88 10.74 -23.31 15.00
N PRO A 89 11.59 -23.45 16.02
CA PRO A 89 11.20 -23.90 17.36
C PRO A 89 10.09 -23.04 17.96
N ARG A 90 9.18 -23.69 18.70
CA ARG A 90 8.09 -23.01 19.39
C ARG A 90 8.64 -22.09 20.47
N ARG A 91 8.09 -20.88 20.57
CA ARG A 91 8.44 -19.86 21.60
C ARG A 91 9.90 -19.41 21.61
N ALA A 92 10.72 -19.79 20.63
CA ALA A 92 12.09 -19.30 20.54
C ALA A 92 12.12 -17.84 20.09
N PRO A 93 13.14 -17.07 20.50
CA PRO A 93 13.40 -15.76 19.94
C PRO A 93 13.71 -15.88 18.44
N TRP A 94 13.48 -14.81 17.68
CA TRP A 94 13.59 -14.85 16.22
C TRP A 94 14.97 -15.28 15.69
N PRO A 95 16.12 -14.95 16.31
CA PRO A 95 17.43 -15.36 15.77
C PRO A 95 17.61 -16.88 15.82
N GLU A 96 17.34 -17.50 16.97
CA GLU A 96 17.40 -18.96 17.14
C GLU A 96 16.39 -19.66 16.22
N ALA A 97 15.19 -19.08 16.09
CA ALA A 97 14.20 -19.66 15.22
C ALA A 97 14.61 -19.60 13.73
N LEU A 98 15.29 -18.52 13.33
CA LEU A 98 15.85 -18.38 12.00
C LEU A 98 16.96 -19.41 11.77
N ASP A 99 17.87 -19.59 12.73
CA ASP A 99 18.96 -20.56 12.61
C ASP A 99 18.44 -21.97 12.37
N VAL A 100 17.41 -22.40 13.11
CA VAL A 100 16.76 -23.71 12.88
C VAL A 100 16.01 -23.78 11.54
N ILE A 101 15.38 -22.69 11.08
CA ILE A 101 14.74 -22.66 9.76
C ILE A 101 15.79 -22.84 8.66
N LEU A 102 16.92 -22.14 8.77
CA LEU A 102 18.01 -22.21 7.82
C LEU A 102 18.68 -23.59 7.83
N GLU A 103 18.90 -24.19 9.00
CA GLU A 103 19.42 -25.56 9.14
C GLU A 103 18.49 -26.58 8.46
N LYS A 104 17.17 -26.45 8.64
CA LYS A 104 16.19 -27.32 7.96
C LYS A 104 16.25 -27.18 6.44
N MET A 105 16.41 -25.96 5.93
CA MET A 105 16.55 -25.72 4.49
C MET A 105 17.85 -26.32 3.95
N ASP A 106 18.97 -26.06 4.62
CA ASP A 106 20.28 -26.56 4.20
C ASP A 106 20.36 -28.09 4.30
N GLY A 107 19.69 -28.69 5.30
CA GLY A 107 19.68 -30.14 5.55
C GLY A 107 18.69 -30.95 4.71
N SER A 108 17.75 -30.33 3.99
CA SER A 108 16.74 -31.07 3.20
C SER A 108 17.13 -31.33 1.74
N GLY A 109 18.26 -30.77 1.30
CA GLY A 109 18.66 -30.76 -0.11
C GLY A 109 18.31 -29.45 -0.84
N CYS A 110 17.73 -28.46 -0.16
CA CYS A 110 17.69 -27.11 -0.73
C CYS A 110 19.12 -26.55 -0.82
N THR A 111 19.41 -25.79 -1.88
CA THR A 111 20.73 -25.17 -2.08
C THR A 111 20.64 -23.68 -1.79
N ARG A 112 21.34 -23.18 -0.77
CA ARG A 112 21.48 -21.74 -0.54
C ARG A 112 22.34 -21.15 -1.65
N LEU A 113 21.78 -20.24 -2.44
CA LEU A 113 22.44 -19.61 -3.58
C LEU A 113 23.21 -18.36 -3.17
N VAL A 114 22.58 -17.50 -2.37
CA VAL A 114 23.17 -16.23 -1.93
C VAL A 114 22.47 -15.71 -0.67
N PHE A 115 23.18 -14.91 0.10
CA PHE A 115 22.66 -14.11 1.20
C PHE A 115 23.00 -12.64 0.96
N PHE A 116 21.99 -11.77 1.08
CA PHE A 116 22.16 -10.32 1.07
C PHE A 116 21.87 -9.76 2.44
N SER A 117 22.83 -9.06 3.04
CA SER A 117 22.55 -8.29 4.27
C SER A 117 21.60 -7.13 3.96
N LEU A 118 20.85 -6.62 4.95
CA LEU A 118 19.96 -5.47 4.72
C LEU A 118 20.71 -4.18 4.35
N GLY A 119 22.02 -4.09 4.68
CA GLY A 119 22.89 -2.98 4.30
C GLY A 119 23.64 -3.20 2.99
N ASP A 120 23.31 -4.25 2.23
CA ASP A 120 23.99 -4.59 1.00
C ASP A 120 23.74 -3.52 -0.08
N ALA A 121 24.83 -3.01 -0.67
CA ALA A 121 24.78 -1.95 -1.67
C ALA A 121 24.04 -2.39 -2.93
N MET A 122 24.20 -3.66 -3.35
CA MET A 122 23.50 -4.21 -4.51
C MET A 122 22.00 -4.31 -4.22
N LEU A 123 21.60 -4.73 -3.02
CA LEU A 123 20.19 -4.76 -2.65
C LEU A 123 19.58 -3.34 -2.65
N SER A 124 20.33 -2.36 -2.18
CA SER A 124 19.93 -0.95 -2.17
C SER A 124 19.78 -0.39 -3.58
N GLU A 125 20.73 -0.70 -4.46
CA GLU A 125 20.69 -0.30 -5.87
C GLU A 125 19.55 -1.00 -6.61
N LEU A 126 19.34 -2.30 -6.41
CA LEU A 126 18.19 -3.03 -6.98
C LEU A 126 16.86 -2.52 -6.44
N ALA A 127 16.78 -2.15 -5.17
CA ALA A 127 15.60 -1.51 -4.59
C ALA A 127 15.37 -0.13 -5.22
N PHE A 128 16.43 0.63 -5.49
CA PHE A 128 16.34 1.93 -6.17
C PHE A 128 15.94 1.78 -7.65
N GLU A 129 16.48 0.79 -8.35
CA GLU A 129 16.20 0.52 -9.75
C GLU A 129 14.81 -0.10 -9.95
N SER A 130 14.33 -0.94 -9.04
CA SER A 130 12.95 -1.44 -9.06
C SER A 130 11.93 -0.34 -8.76
N ARG A 131 12.35 0.72 -8.05
CA ARG A 131 11.62 1.98 -7.87
C ARG A 131 11.62 2.88 -9.13
N LYS A 132 11.99 2.40 -10.32
CA LYS A 132 11.90 3.12 -11.63
C LYS A 132 10.52 3.69 -11.99
N GLY A 133 9.49 3.48 -11.19
CA GLY A 133 8.27 4.27 -11.30
C GLY A 133 8.55 5.75 -11.05
N LYS A 134 7.90 6.64 -11.81
CA LYS A 134 7.98 8.09 -11.56
C LYS A 134 7.63 8.42 -10.10
N VAL A 135 6.63 7.73 -9.55
CA VAL A 135 6.09 7.97 -8.20
C VAL A 135 7.14 7.77 -7.10
N PRO A 136 7.79 6.60 -6.91
CA PRO A 136 8.81 6.46 -5.86
C PRO A 136 9.91 7.53 -5.89
N ARG A 137 10.41 7.92 -7.07
CA ARG A 137 11.43 8.96 -7.19
C ARG A 137 10.94 10.33 -6.75
N THR A 138 9.70 10.68 -7.07
CA THR A 138 9.11 11.97 -6.71
C THR A 138 8.94 12.14 -5.20
N TYR A 139 8.76 11.05 -4.45
CA TYR A 139 8.55 11.09 -3.00
C TYR A 139 9.79 10.74 -2.17
N LEU A 140 10.96 10.55 -2.80
CA LEU A 140 12.17 10.16 -2.08
C LEU A 140 12.51 11.18 -0.99
N GLY A 141 12.68 10.70 0.25
CA GLY A 141 13.01 11.53 1.41
C GLY A 141 11.85 12.34 2.00
N LEU A 142 10.62 12.19 1.49
CA LEU A 142 9.45 12.89 2.02
C LEU A 142 8.82 12.13 3.20
N PRO A 143 8.17 12.83 4.14
CA PRO A 143 7.41 12.20 5.21
C PRO A 143 6.36 11.25 4.65
N LEU A 144 6.24 10.03 5.22
CA LEU A 144 5.29 9.00 4.80
C LEU A 144 5.56 8.37 3.41
N ALA A 145 6.71 8.64 2.77
CA ALA A 145 7.05 8.03 1.50
C ALA A 145 7.35 6.53 1.60
N ASP A 146 8.03 6.12 2.67
CA ASP A 146 8.46 4.74 2.89
C ASP A 146 7.50 3.93 3.80
N VAL A 147 6.40 4.53 4.28
CA VAL A 147 5.40 3.80 5.06
C VAL A 147 4.38 3.12 4.14
N SER A 148 3.76 2.04 4.61
CA SER A 148 2.74 1.33 3.82
C SER A 148 1.53 2.22 3.53
N GLU A 149 0.79 1.92 2.45
CA GLU A 149 -0.41 2.69 2.08
C GLU A 149 -1.43 2.76 3.23
N SER A 150 -1.61 1.67 3.98
CA SER A 150 -2.51 1.63 5.14
C SER A 150 -2.02 2.49 6.30
N ALA A 151 -0.72 2.41 6.64
CA ALA A 151 -0.15 3.23 7.71
C ALA A 151 -0.21 4.72 7.34
N ARG A 152 0.14 5.06 6.10
CA ARG A 152 0.01 6.42 5.56
C ARG A 152 -1.44 6.90 5.61
N GLY A 153 -2.39 6.07 5.19
CA GLY A 153 -3.81 6.39 5.22
C GLY A 153 -4.29 6.73 6.63
N LYS A 154 -3.82 5.98 7.65
CA LYS A 154 -4.07 6.27 9.06
C LYS A 154 -3.45 7.59 9.50
N CYS A 155 -2.16 7.84 9.22
CA CYS A 155 -1.52 9.11 9.56
C CYS A 155 -2.22 10.32 8.93
N LEU A 156 -2.64 10.21 7.67
CA LEU A 156 -3.39 11.27 6.99
C LEU A 156 -4.78 11.46 7.58
N HIS A 157 -5.45 10.38 8.00
CA HIS A 157 -6.73 10.45 8.69
C HIS A 157 -6.62 11.24 10.01
N ASP A 158 -5.63 10.89 10.84
CA ASP A 158 -5.39 11.56 12.12
C ASP A 158 -5.04 13.05 11.91
N LEU A 159 -4.26 13.37 10.87
CA LEU A 159 -3.94 14.75 10.50
C LEU A 159 -5.18 15.55 10.08
N VAL A 160 -6.02 15.00 9.19
CA VAL A 160 -7.25 15.68 8.75
C VAL A 160 -8.18 15.92 9.93
N LYS A 161 -8.31 14.94 10.82
CA LYS A 161 -9.08 15.09 12.04
C LYS A 161 -8.56 16.21 12.94
N ALA A 162 -7.24 16.31 13.11
CA ALA A 162 -6.63 17.39 13.89
C ALA A 162 -6.94 18.77 13.28
N VAL A 163 -6.86 18.90 11.95
CA VAL A 163 -7.24 20.14 11.24
C VAL A 163 -8.72 20.44 11.43
N ASP A 164 -9.57 19.43 11.35
CA ASP A 164 -11.02 19.59 11.54
C ASP A 164 -11.39 20.07 12.95
N ILE A 165 -10.69 19.59 13.99
CA ILE A 165 -10.82 20.08 15.38
C ILE A 165 -10.46 21.58 15.46
N VAL A 166 -9.35 21.97 14.84
CA VAL A 166 -8.89 23.37 14.85
C VAL A 166 -9.89 24.30 14.13
N LEU A 167 -10.46 23.85 13.01
CA LEU A 167 -11.45 24.62 12.25
C LEU A 167 -12.83 24.68 12.92
N ASN A 168 -13.14 23.75 13.83
CA ASN A 168 -14.45 23.65 14.48
C ASN A 168 -14.32 23.53 16.01
N PRO A 169 -13.72 24.53 16.69
CA PRO A 169 -13.38 24.44 18.11
C PRO A 169 -14.60 24.34 19.04
N ALA A 170 -15.78 24.77 18.57
CA ALA A 170 -17.03 24.69 19.32
C ALA A 170 -17.75 23.35 19.18
N CYS A 171 -17.28 22.46 18.29
CA CYS A 171 -17.95 21.18 18.03
C CYS A 171 -17.35 20.05 18.86
N THR A 172 -18.22 19.22 19.44
CA THR A 172 -17.81 17.93 20.01
C THR A 172 -17.44 16.97 18.89
N ILE A 173 -16.24 16.39 18.96
CA ILE A 173 -15.79 15.35 18.04
C ILE A 173 -15.86 13.98 18.71
N LEU A 174 -16.62 13.06 18.12
CA LEU A 174 -16.78 11.68 18.61
C LEU A 174 -16.33 10.68 17.54
N GLU A 175 -15.63 9.62 17.93
CA GLU A 175 -15.25 8.56 16.98
C GLU A 175 -16.48 7.82 16.47
N ALA A 176 -16.57 7.62 15.15
CA ALA A 176 -17.66 6.86 14.53
C ALA A 176 -17.19 5.45 14.18
N ASP A 177 -16.16 5.35 13.35
CA ASP A 177 -15.55 4.10 12.91
C ASP A 177 -14.09 4.34 12.46
N THR A 178 -13.46 3.34 11.84
CA THR A 178 -12.07 3.44 11.35
C THR A 178 -11.81 4.50 10.27
N ARG A 179 -12.85 5.15 9.74
CA ARG A 179 -12.79 5.99 8.52
C ARG A 179 -13.41 7.37 8.69
N GLY A 180 -13.95 7.68 9.86
CA GLY A 180 -14.62 8.95 10.10
C GLY A 180 -14.99 9.18 11.56
N TRP A 181 -15.53 10.37 11.80
CA TRP A 181 -15.95 10.85 13.11
C TRP A 181 -17.25 11.63 12.98
N PHE A 182 -17.90 11.87 14.11
CA PHE A 182 -19.00 12.82 14.21
C PHE A 182 -18.48 14.17 14.68
N ARG A 183 -18.89 15.24 13.98
CA ARG A 183 -18.70 16.64 14.36
C ARG A 183 -20.07 17.23 14.66
N GLY A 184 -20.45 17.26 15.94
CA GLY A 184 -21.83 17.49 16.34
C GLY A 184 -22.74 16.37 15.83
N GLN A 185 -23.73 16.71 15.00
CA GLN A 185 -24.61 15.74 14.32
C GLN A 185 -24.14 15.36 12.91
N CYS A 186 -23.09 16.00 12.39
CA CYS A 186 -22.57 15.72 11.05
C CYS A 186 -21.60 14.53 11.10
N ARG A 187 -21.84 13.49 10.29
CA ARG A 187 -20.84 12.43 10.07
C ARG A 187 -19.84 12.90 9.03
N VAL A 188 -18.59 13.04 9.44
CA VAL A 188 -17.45 13.38 8.58
C VAL A 188 -16.70 12.11 8.22
N GLU A 189 -16.52 11.86 6.93
CA GLU A 189 -15.68 10.78 6.43
C GLU A 189 -14.41 11.36 5.82
N CYS A 190 -13.28 10.68 6.02
CA CYS A 190 -12.01 11.08 5.44
C CYS A 190 -11.52 10.02 4.45
N ARG A 191 -10.99 10.49 3.31
CA ARG A 191 -10.26 9.66 2.37
C ARG A 191 -8.96 10.33 1.97
N SER A 192 -7.92 9.52 1.78
CA SER A 192 -6.63 10.00 1.32
C SER A 192 -6.23 9.35 0.01
N ALA A 193 -5.47 10.07 -0.80
CA ALA A 193 -4.84 9.57 -2.01
C ALA A 193 -3.47 10.20 -2.21
N GLN A 194 -2.53 9.42 -2.73
CA GLN A 194 -1.21 9.89 -3.17
C GLN A 194 -1.29 10.31 -4.64
N LEU A 195 -0.68 11.45 -5.00
CA LEU A 195 -0.51 11.83 -6.40
C LEU A 195 0.37 10.78 -7.09
N TYR A 196 -0.18 10.10 -8.10
CA TYR A 196 0.51 8.99 -8.76
C TYR A 196 0.45 9.09 -10.29
N TRP A 197 1.49 8.59 -10.97
CA TRP A 197 1.55 8.54 -12.43
C TRP A 197 0.84 7.29 -12.97
N HIS A 198 -0.26 7.48 -13.69
CA HIS A 198 -0.99 6.41 -14.37
C HIS A 198 -0.35 6.09 -15.72
N LYS A 199 0.40 4.99 -15.81
CA LYS A 199 1.16 4.60 -17.01
C LYS A 199 0.32 4.51 -18.29
N THR A 200 -0.84 3.85 -18.24
CA THR A 200 -1.70 3.68 -19.43
C THR A 200 -2.33 4.97 -19.92
N LYS A 201 -2.87 5.79 -19.00
CA LYS A 201 -3.46 7.10 -19.33
C LYS A 201 -2.41 8.18 -19.62
N ARG A 202 -1.15 7.91 -19.24
CA ARG A 202 -0.01 8.83 -19.34
C ARG A 202 -0.32 10.17 -18.66
N CYS A 203 -0.85 10.16 -17.44
CA CYS A 203 -1.14 11.36 -16.66
C CYS A 203 -0.90 11.13 -15.17
N TRP A 204 -0.73 12.19 -14.40
CA TRP A 204 -0.82 12.14 -12.94
C TRP A 204 -2.28 12.13 -12.49
N GLU A 205 -2.61 11.45 -11.40
CA GLU A 205 -3.98 11.45 -10.86
C GLU A 205 -4.03 11.22 -9.34
N PHE A 206 -5.16 11.60 -8.73
CA PHE A 206 -5.60 11.09 -7.44
C PHE A 206 -6.77 10.13 -7.64
N MET A 207 -6.75 9.03 -6.88
CA MET A 207 -7.82 8.04 -6.89
C MET A 207 -8.25 7.72 -5.47
N PHE A 208 -9.46 8.12 -5.11
CA PHE A 208 -10.10 7.77 -3.85
C PHE A 208 -11.08 6.64 -4.09
N LYS A 209 -11.03 5.59 -3.25
CA LYS A 209 -11.84 4.37 -3.42
C LYS A 209 -12.75 4.13 -2.21
N SER A 210 -13.75 3.29 -2.44
CA SER A 210 -14.66 2.81 -1.40
C SER A 210 -15.34 3.94 -0.64
N ILE A 211 -15.85 4.94 -1.37
CA ILE A 211 -16.63 6.05 -0.81
C ILE A 211 -18.09 5.64 -0.86
N LYS A 212 -18.75 5.58 0.30
CA LYS A 212 -20.15 5.15 0.35
C LYS A 212 -21.05 6.36 0.36
N PHE A 213 -21.63 6.68 -0.79
CA PHE A 213 -22.73 7.63 -0.85
C PHE A 213 -24.04 6.94 -0.47
N GLN A 214 -24.97 7.70 0.08
CA GLN A 214 -26.29 7.18 0.41
C GLN A 214 -27.01 6.81 -0.90
N ALA A 215 -27.40 5.56 -1.04
CA ALA A 215 -28.32 5.16 -2.10
C ALA A 215 -29.74 5.58 -1.71
N SER A 216 -30.44 6.27 -2.61
CA SER A 216 -31.85 6.62 -2.43
C SER A 216 -32.67 5.37 -2.11
N GLY A 217 -33.30 5.33 -0.92
CA GLY A 217 -34.23 4.27 -0.53
C GLY A 217 -33.68 3.14 0.36
N ILE A 218 -32.39 3.13 0.74
CA ILE A 218 -31.88 2.17 1.74
C ILE A 218 -31.97 2.81 3.14
N ARG A 219 -32.73 2.17 4.04
CA ARG A 219 -32.99 2.66 5.40
C ARG A 219 -31.71 2.71 6.26
N GLU A 220 -31.47 3.89 6.84
CA GLU A 220 -30.84 4.15 8.16
C GLU A 220 -29.37 3.81 8.43
N SER A 221 -28.51 3.52 7.45
CA SER A 221 -27.07 3.58 7.72
C SER A 221 -26.61 5.05 7.71
N THR A 222 -26.21 5.58 8.88
CA THR A 222 -25.68 6.93 9.13
C THR A 222 -25.09 7.60 7.90
N THR A 223 -25.82 8.55 7.35
CA THR A 223 -25.48 9.25 6.11
C THR A 223 -24.21 10.06 6.33
N MET A 224 -23.23 9.90 5.46
CA MET A 224 -22.06 10.79 5.45
C MET A 224 -22.57 12.19 5.11
N GLY A 225 -22.45 13.11 6.08
CA GLY A 225 -22.83 14.51 5.88
C GLY A 225 -21.73 15.29 5.16
N GLU A 226 -20.47 14.90 5.37
CA GLU A 226 -19.33 15.60 4.80
C GLU A 226 -18.21 14.62 4.44
N LEU A 227 -17.52 14.90 3.33
CA LEU A 227 -16.35 14.15 2.88
C LEU A 227 -15.14 15.06 2.82
N LEU A 228 -14.12 14.72 3.59
CA LEU A 228 -12.81 15.37 3.55
C LEU A 228 -11.81 14.51 2.77
N LEU A 229 -11.06 15.15 1.87
CA LEU A 229 -10.06 14.51 1.02
C LEU A 229 -8.67 15.02 1.38
N ALA A 230 -7.77 14.11 1.77
CA ALA A 230 -6.35 14.38 1.93
C ALA A 230 -5.57 14.00 0.66
N LEU A 231 -5.02 15.00 -0.01
CA LEU A 231 -4.18 14.84 -1.19
C LEU A 231 -2.72 14.86 -0.75
N TYR A 232 -2.09 13.68 -0.66
CA TYR A 232 -0.68 13.55 -0.36
C TYR A 232 0.15 13.81 -1.63
N THR A 233 0.96 14.86 -1.60
CA THR A 233 1.73 15.36 -2.76
C THR A 233 3.20 15.56 -2.38
N PRO A 234 4.10 15.73 -3.35
CA PRO A 234 5.49 16.03 -3.04
C PRO A 234 5.71 17.40 -2.37
N ARG A 235 4.77 18.34 -2.49
CA ARG A 235 4.85 19.66 -1.81
C ARG A 235 4.37 19.62 -0.35
N GLY A 236 3.54 18.64 0.00
CA GLY A 236 2.78 18.64 1.24
C GLY A 236 1.43 17.95 1.09
N ILE A 237 0.55 18.20 2.06
CA ILE A 237 -0.77 17.61 2.13
C ILE A 237 -1.82 18.70 1.97
N TYR A 238 -2.66 18.59 0.94
CA TYR A 238 -3.85 19.44 0.80
C TYR A 238 -5.05 18.74 1.40
N ILE A 239 -5.88 19.47 2.13
CA ILE A 239 -7.11 18.97 2.72
C ILE A 239 -8.27 19.72 2.07
N TYR A 240 -9.14 19.00 1.38
CA TYR A 240 -10.32 19.54 0.72
C TYR A 240 -11.59 19.03 1.36
N ARG A 241 -12.57 19.91 1.54
CA ARG A 241 -13.97 19.52 1.67
C ARG A 241 -14.54 19.26 0.28
N HIS A 242 -15.09 18.08 0.06
CA HIS A 242 -15.62 17.66 -1.23
C HIS A 242 -17.13 17.94 -1.34
N ASP A 243 -17.60 18.30 -2.53
CA ASP A 243 -19.01 18.65 -2.82
C ASP A 243 -19.95 17.44 -3.04
N LEU A 244 -19.40 16.23 -2.95
CA LEU A 244 -20.08 14.95 -3.22
C LEU A 244 -20.59 14.80 -4.66
N GLN A 245 -20.06 15.57 -5.62
CA GLN A 245 -20.44 15.50 -7.03
C GLN A 245 -19.21 15.42 -7.95
N PHE A 246 -18.23 16.28 -7.71
CA PHE A 246 -17.03 16.42 -8.53
C PHE A 246 -16.23 15.11 -8.60
N GLY A 247 -15.72 14.77 -9.79
CA GLY A 247 -14.81 13.64 -9.99
C GLY A 247 -15.37 12.25 -9.69
N ILE A 248 -16.65 12.08 -9.30
CA ILE A 248 -17.24 10.78 -9.03
C ILE A 248 -17.35 9.99 -10.34
N SER A 249 -16.73 8.80 -10.36
CA SER A 249 -16.81 7.89 -11.50
C SER A 249 -18.25 7.40 -11.69
N LYS A 250 -18.84 7.73 -12.84
CA LYS A 250 -20.13 7.17 -13.29
C LYS A 250 -19.98 5.74 -13.82
N VAL A 251 -18.77 5.38 -14.27
CA VAL A 251 -18.46 4.06 -14.80
C VAL A 251 -18.09 3.14 -13.63
N GLY A 252 -18.80 2.02 -13.53
CA GLY A 252 -18.64 1.10 -12.43
C GLY A 252 -19.10 1.73 -11.12
N VAL A 253 -20.42 1.97 -10.99
CA VAL A 253 -21.07 1.97 -9.67
C VAL A 253 -20.80 0.60 -9.08
N GLN A 254 -19.61 0.49 -8.50
CA GLN A 254 -19.19 -0.62 -7.68
C GLN A 254 -20.26 -0.66 -6.62
N THR A 255 -21.03 -1.74 -6.65
CA THR A 255 -22.27 -2.02 -5.94
C THR A 255 -22.37 -1.32 -4.57
N ALA A 256 -23.57 -1.14 -4.01
CA ALA A 256 -23.76 -0.58 -2.66
C ALA A 256 -22.79 -1.14 -1.59
N VAL A 257 -22.25 -2.35 -1.81
CA VAL A 257 -21.20 -3.01 -1.02
C VAL A 257 -19.80 -2.38 -1.17
N LEU A 258 -19.35 -2.13 -2.40
CA LEU A 258 -17.97 -1.71 -2.71
C LEU A 258 -17.76 -0.20 -2.62
N GLY A 259 -18.80 0.59 -2.91
CA GLY A 259 -18.78 2.05 -2.88
C GLY A 259 -18.24 2.68 -4.18
N HIS A 260 -18.31 4.00 -4.24
CA HIS A 260 -17.89 4.83 -5.37
C HIS A 260 -16.39 5.12 -5.34
N LYS A 261 -15.91 5.62 -6.49
CA LYS A 261 -14.55 6.10 -6.70
C LYS A 261 -14.61 7.57 -7.14
N ILE A 262 -13.73 8.39 -6.58
CA ILE A 262 -13.43 9.74 -7.09
C ILE A 262 -12.09 9.67 -7.81
N GLU A 263 -12.04 10.18 -9.03
CA GLU A 263 -10.82 10.23 -9.86
C GLU A 263 -10.61 11.62 -10.42
N VAL A 264 -9.45 12.22 -10.15
CA VAL A 264 -9.09 13.54 -10.67
C VAL A 264 -7.74 13.42 -11.37
N ASN A 265 -7.78 13.56 -12.70
CA ASN A 265 -6.61 13.42 -13.58
C ASN A 265 -5.99 14.78 -13.91
N GLY A 266 -4.67 14.84 -13.95
CA GLY A 266 -3.92 15.94 -14.57
C GLY A 266 -3.94 15.86 -16.10
N PRO A 267 -3.25 16.79 -16.78
CA PRO A 267 -3.12 16.78 -18.23
C PRO A 267 -2.41 15.50 -18.71
N LYS A 268 -2.82 14.98 -19.87
CA LYS A 268 -2.15 13.83 -20.50
C LYS A 268 -0.78 14.25 -21.01
N HIS A 269 0.16 13.30 -20.98
CA HIS A 269 1.55 13.43 -21.43
C HIS A 269 2.39 14.48 -20.68
N VAL A 270 1.85 15.14 -19.66
CA VAL A 270 2.61 16.06 -18.80
C VAL A 270 3.29 15.26 -17.71
N GLU A 271 4.57 14.97 -17.91
CA GLU A 271 5.35 14.15 -16.98
C GLU A 271 5.76 14.89 -15.71
N ASP A 272 5.84 16.21 -15.77
CA ASP A 272 6.13 17.06 -14.62
C ASP A 272 4.95 17.05 -13.64
N TRP A 273 5.19 16.52 -12.44
CA TRP A 273 4.19 16.41 -11.40
C TRP A 273 3.75 17.78 -10.87
N GLN A 274 4.61 18.82 -10.93
CA GLN A 274 4.27 20.16 -10.45
C GLN A 274 3.21 20.79 -11.35
N VAL A 275 3.46 20.77 -12.66
CA VAL A 275 2.51 21.27 -13.66
C VAL A 275 1.20 20.49 -13.59
N ALA A 276 1.27 19.16 -13.48
CA ALA A 276 0.08 18.33 -13.37
C ALA A 276 -0.68 18.55 -12.05
N LEU A 277 0.01 18.75 -10.93
CA LEU A 277 -0.61 19.05 -9.64
C LEU A 277 -1.34 20.38 -9.68
N VAL A 278 -0.73 21.45 -10.21
CA VAL A 278 -1.41 22.75 -10.37
C VAL A 278 -2.69 22.60 -11.18
N ALA A 279 -2.63 21.88 -12.30
CA ALA A 279 -3.81 21.63 -13.13
C ALA A 279 -4.88 20.75 -12.45
N ILE A 280 -4.51 19.90 -11.49
CA ILE A 280 -5.46 19.12 -10.68
C ILE A 280 -6.10 20.01 -9.62
N LEU A 281 -5.31 20.82 -8.90
CA LEU A 281 -5.81 21.72 -7.86
C LEU A 281 -6.77 22.74 -8.45
N GLN A 282 -6.45 23.32 -9.62
CA GLN A 282 -7.35 24.20 -10.37
C GLN A 282 -8.71 23.55 -10.68
N LYS A 283 -8.80 22.22 -10.79
CA LYS A 283 -10.08 21.54 -10.95
C LYS A 283 -10.83 21.43 -9.63
N PHE A 284 -10.15 21.21 -8.51
CA PHE A 284 -10.81 21.29 -7.20
C PHE A 284 -11.28 22.71 -6.90
N ASP A 285 -10.48 23.72 -7.21
CA ASP A 285 -10.75 25.14 -6.91
C ASP A 285 -11.66 25.82 -7.94
N ALA A 286 -12.03 25.15 -9.02
CA ALA A 286 -12.91 25.73 -10.03
C ALA A 286 -14.28 26.03 -9.42
N ASN A 287 -14.78 27.26 -9.58
CA ASN A 287 -16.08 27.72 -9.06
C ASN A 287 -17.29 26.84 -9.43
N THR A 288 -17.17 25.98 -10.45
CA THR A 288 -18.22 25.03 -10.84
C THR A 288 -18.28 23.79 -9.96
N ASN A 289 -17.25 23.53 -9.17
CA ASN A 289 -17.11 22.38 -8.29
C ASN A 289 -17.17 22.93 -6.87
N GLY A 290 -18.10 22.48 -6.04
CA GLY A 290 -18.32 23.03 -4.69
C GLY A 290 -17.24 22.64 -3.68
N CYS A 291 -16.07 22.20 -4.15
CA CYS A 291 -14.97 21.78 -3.32
C CYS A 291 -14.30 23.00 -2.67
N GLN A 292 -13.83 22.85 -1.44
CA GLN A 292 -13.16 23.93 -0.71
C GLN A 292 -11.82 23.43 -0.14
N CYS A 293 -10.74 24.13 -0.42
CA CYS A 293 -9.46 23.88 0.25
C CYS A 293 -9.56 24.37 1.70
N LEU A 294 -9.44 23.46 2.67
CA LEU A 294 -9.51 23.77 4.10
C LEU A 294 -8.12 24.09 4.68
N ALA A 295 -7.09 23.39 4.21
CA ALA A 295 -5.73 23.58 4.68
C ALA A 295 -4.71 23.03 3.68
N PHE A 296 -3.50 23.62 3.70
CA PHE A 296 -2.31 23.06 3.08
C PHE A 296 -1.19 22.95 4.11
N ILE A 297 -0.67 21.73 4.29
CA ILE A 297 0.41 21.42 5.23
C ILE A 297 1.67 21.15 4.40
N PRO A 298 2.57 22.13 4.24
CA PRO A 298 3.78 21.94 3.45
C PRO A 298 4.73 20.95 4.12
N PHE A 299 5.42 20.14 3.32
CA PHE A 299 6.61 19.44 3.80
C PHE A 299 7.75 20.46 3.85
N ARG A 300 7.94 21.10 5.00
CA ARG A 300 9.17 21.87 5.22
C ARG A 300 10.34 20.90 5.14
N ARG A 301 11.42 21.27 4.42
CA ARG A 301 12.70 20.56 4.55
C ARG A 301 13.04 20.55 6.03
N MET A 302 13.30 19.37 6.59
CA MET A 302 13.64 19.20 8.01
C MET A 302 15.03 19.77 8.31
N GLU A 303 15.17 21.08 8.21
CA GLU A 303 16.28 21.83 8.79
C GLU A 303 15.70 22.62 9.97
N GLY A 304 15.65 21.99 11.16
CA GLY A 304 15.53 22.70 12.44
C GLY A 304 14.15 22.93 13.08
N TRP A 305 13.25 21.93 13.14
CA TRP A 305 11.97 22.10 13.88
C TRP A 305 12.10 22.02 15.41
N SER A 306 11.49 22.99 16.09
CA SER A 306 11.12 22.92 17.52
C SER A 306 9.59 22.79 17.64
N SER A 307 9.11 22.11 18.69
CA SER A 307 7.72 21.61 18.82
C SER A 307 6.60 22.66 18.87
N ASN A 308 6.88 23.97 18.83
CA ASN A 308 5.90 25.04 19.07
C ASN A 308 5.24 25.63 17.81
N GLU A 309 5.62 25.23 16.59
CA GLU A 309 5.15 25.89 15.35
C GLU A 309 3.90 25.27 14.69
N LEU A 310 3.28 24.25 15.28
CA LEU A 310 2.06 23.61 14.77
C LEU A 310 0.80 24.52 14.83
N ALA A 311 0.91 25.73 15.39
CA ALA A 311 -0.21 26.65 15.60
C ALA A 311 -0.49 27.63 14.44
N LEU A 312 0.27 27.59 13.34
CA LEU A 312 0.10 28.53 12.22
C LEU A 312 -0.13 27.78 10.90
N ALA A 313 -1.30 27.15 10.76
CA ALA A 313 -1.86 26.94 9.44
C ALA A 313 -2.41 28.30 8.98
N GLU A 314 -1.71 28.98 8.08
CA GLU A 314 -2.26 30.20 7.49
C GLU A 314 -3.50 29.81 6.66
N PRO A 315 -4.66 30.43 6.89
CA PRO A 315 -5.80 30.24 6.01
C PRO A 315 -5.37 30.65 4.59
N VAL A 316 -5.70 29.82 3.60
CA VAL A 316 -5.54 30.20 2.20
C VAL A 316 -6.41 31.43 1.99
N GLN A 317 -5.78 32.59 1.79
CA GLN A 317 -6.49 33.81 1.45
C GLN A 317 -7.01 33.65 0.02
N ASP A 318 -8.33 33.73 -0.13
CA ASP A 318 -9.05 33.72 -1.41
C ASP A 318 -8.66 34.90 -2.31
#